data_AF-A0A3L6LW80-F1
#
_entry.id   AF-A0A3L6LW80-F1
#
_cell.length_a   1.000
_cell.length_b   1.000
_cell.length_c   1.000
_cell.angle_alpha   90.00
_cell.angle_beta   90.00
_cell.angle_gamma   90.00
#
_symmetry.space_group_name_H-M   'P 1'
#
loop_
_entity.id
_entity.type
_entity.pdbx_description
1 polymer ?
#
loop_
_entity_poly.entity_id
_entity_poly.type
_entity_poly.pdbx_seq_one_letter_code
_entity_poly.pdbx_strand_id
1 'polypeptide(L)' 'MYRVVTKCLDHRGKWLIEYGPWLPDYHAAEGWVEELQRLGYIATIEAMKGSISGASNDQDFMNALSSMA' A
#
# COMPACT_ATOMS: atom_id res chain seq x y z
N MET A 1 -6.92 -12.48 4.66
CA MET A 1 -6.14 -11.64 5.61
C MET A 1 -5.81 -10.33 4.95
N TYR A 2 -5.86 -9.25 5.69
CA TYR A 2 -5.66 -7.88 5.22
C TYR A 2 -4.64 -7.19 6.12
N ARG A 3 -3.80 -6.31 5.60
CA ARG A 3 -2.92 -5.48 6.42
C ARG A 3 -3.07 -4.03 6.00
N VAL A 4 -2.76 -3.13 6.92
CA VAL A 4 -2.69 -1.71 6.63
C VAL A 4 -1.25 -1.34 6.29
N VAL A 5 -1.07 -0.62 5.20
CA VAL A 5 0.21 -0.08 4.76
C VAL A 5 0.13 1.43 4.85
N THR A 6 1.03 2.03 5.61
CA THR A 6 1.14 3.48 5.74
C THR A 6 2.36 4.00 5.01
N LYS A 7 2.23 5.18 4.42
CA LYS A 7 3.33 5.95 3.85
C LYS A 7 3.44 7.28 4.59
N CYS A 8 4.62 7.57 5.10
CA CYS A 8 4.93 8.85 5.72
C CYS A 8 6.23 9.42 5.14
N LEU A 9 6.34 10.74 5.17
CA LEU A 9 7.57 11.42 4.80
C LEU A 9 8.40 11.62 6.06
N ASP A 10 9.62 11.08 6.07
CA ASP A 10 10.58 11.34 7.12
C ASP A 10 11.00 12.82 7.12
N HIS A 11 11.51 13.30 8.24
CA HIS A 11 12.06 14.66 8.39
C HIS A 11 13.23 14.94 7.42
N ARG A 12 13.80 13.90 6.81
CA ARG A 12 14.85 13.95 5.78
C ARG A 12 14.31 13.94 4.35
N GLY A 13 12.99 13.98 4.17
CA GLY A 13 12.33 13.92 2.86
C GLY A 13 12.30 12.52 2.24
N LYS A 14 12.61 11.47 3.01
CA LYS A 14 12.55 10.08 2.54
C LYS A 14 11.16 9.50 2.80
N TRP A 15 10.57 8.86 1.80
CA TRP A 15 9.35 8.08 2.00
C TRP A 15 9.64 6.82 2.80
N LEU A 16 8.95 6.67 3.92
CA LEU A 16 8.93 5.47 4.74
C LEU A 16 7.62 4.74 4.49
N ILE A 17 7.72 3.43 4.31
CA ILE A 17 6.58 2.53 4.14
C ILE A 17 6.57 1.62 5.35
N GLU A 18 5.51 1.69 6.15
CA GLU A 18 5.33 0.80 7.29
C GLU A 18 4.21 -0.20 7.02
N TYR A 19 4.49 -1.46 7.36
CA TYR A 19 3.55 -2.56 7.19
C TYR A 19 2.97 -2.92 8.55
N GLY A 20 1.68 -2.70 8.71
CA GLY A 20 0.94 -3.13 9.89
C GLY A 20 0.79 -4.66 9.98
N PRO A 21 0.31 -5.15 11.12
CA PRO A 21 0.03 -6.57 11.31
C PRO A 21 -1.06 -7.06 10.35
N TRP A 22 -1.02 -8.36 10.04
CA TRP A 22 -2.10 -9.01 9.29
C TRP A 22 -3.32 -9.19 10.19
N LEU A 23 -4.43 -8.62 9.75
CA LEU A 23 -5.74 -8.73 10.35
C LEU A 23 -6.56 -9.80 9.61
N PRO A 24 -7.39 -10.57 10.34
CA PRO A 24 -8.23 -11.60 9.74
C PRO A 24 -9.40 -10.99 8.94
N ASP A 25 -9.89 -9.82 9.34
CA ASP A 25 -11.10 -9.20 8.82
C ASP A 25 -10.80 -7.88 8.07
N TYR A 26 -11.60 -7.59 7.05
CA TYR A 26 -11.47 -6.39 6.24
C TYR A 26 -11.95 -5.14 7.00
N HIS A 27 -13.08 -5.22 7.72
CA HIS A 27 -13.62 -4.07 8.45
C HIS A 27 -12.67 -3.58 9.55
N ALA A 28 -11.94 -4.50 10.19
CA ALA A 28 -10.88 -4.14 11.12
C ALA A 28 -9.78 -3.31 10.42
N ALA A 29 -9.33 -3.72 9.23
CA ALA A 29 -8.32 -2.99 8.47
C ALA A 29 -8.83 -1.63 7.97
N GLU A 30 -10.10 -1.55 7.58
CA GLU A 30 -10.77 -0.32 7.15
C GLU A 30 -10.83 0.72 8.28
N GLY A 31 -11.26 0.33 9.49
CA GLY A 31 -11.29 1.23 10.63
C GLY A 31 -9.91 1.80 10.99
N TRP A 32 -8.85 1.00 10.85
CA TRP A 32 -7.48 1.49 11.04
C TRP A 32 -7.05 2.46 9.94
N VAL A 33 -7.41 2.21 8.68
CA VAL A 33 -7.10 3.13 7.57
C VAL A 33 -7.79 4.48 7.80
N GLU A 34 -9.06 4.48 8.18
CA GLU A 34 -9.79 5.72 8.48
C GLU A 34 -9.14 6.52 9.59
N GLU A 35 -8.73 5.86 10.68
CA GLU A 35 -8.07 6.53 11.80
C GLU A 35 -6.70 7.08 11.40
N LEU A 36 -5.91 6.31 10.65
CA LEU A 36 -4.60 6.75 10.18
C LEU A 36 -4.69 7.90 9.18
N GLN A 37 -5.68 7.89 8.29
CA GLN A 37 -5.94 9.00 7.38
C GLN A 37 -6.37 10.26 8.13
N ARG A 38 -7.18 10.12 9.19
CA ARG A 38 -7.55 11.24 10.08
C ARG A 38 -6.32 11.88 10.75
N LEU A 39 -5.33 11.08 11.08
CA LEU A 39 -4.04 11.54 11.63
C LEU A 39 -3.08 12.12 10.58
N GLY A 40 -3.48 12.12 9.29
CA GLY A 40 -2.70 12.69 8.19
C GLY A 40 -1.72 11.72 7.52
N TYR A 41 -1.81 10.42 7.83
CA TYR A 41 -1.03 9.40 7.14
C TYR A 41 -1.68 8.98 5.82
N ILE A 42 -0.85 8.63 4.84
CA ILE A 42 -1.33 8.00 3.61
C ILE A 42 -1.44 6.49 3.90
N ALA A 43 -2.64 6.03 4.25
CA ALA A 43 -2.90 4.62 4.59
C ALA A 43 -3.70 3.89 3.50
N THR A 44 -3.32 2.65 3.18
CA THR A 44 -3.96 1.78 2.19
C THR A 44 -4.09 0.35 2.73
N ILE A 45 -5.15 -0.36 2.33
CA ILE A 45 -5.35 -1.77 2.70
C ILE A 45 -4.70 -2.66 1.65
N GLU A 46 -3.88 -3.61 2.09
CA GLU A 46 -3.32 -4.66 1.26
C GLU A 46 -3.92 -6.01 1.65
N ALA A 47 -4.49 -6.74 0.69
CA ALA A 47 -4.99 -8.09 0.91
C ALA A 47 -3.86 -9.11 0.73
N MET A 48 -3.81 -10.11 1.61
CA MET A 48 -2.89 -11.24 1.52
C MET A 48 -3.29 -12.09 0.32
N LYS A 49 -2.71 -11.76 -0.85
CA LYS A 49 -2.86 -12.57 -2.04
C LYS A 49 -1.90 -13.76 -1.93
N GLY A 50 -2.45 -14.94 -1.66
CA GLY A 50 -1.69 -16.18 -1.82
C GLY A 50 -1.24 -16.27 -3.28
N SER A 51 0.07 -16.29 -3.50
CA SER A 51 0.74 -16.18 -4.81
C SER A 51 0.65 -14.80 -5.47
N ILE A 52 1.85 -14.26 -5.75
CA ILE A 52 2.18 -13.10 -6.57
C ILE A 52 1.05 -12.72 -7.54
N SER A 53 0.49 -11.53 -7.37
CA SER A 53 0.00 -10.77 -8.52
C SER A 53 0.15 -9.30 -8.24
N GLY A 54 0.99 -8.66 -9.06
CA GLY A 54 1.06 -7.22 -9.19
C GLY A 54 -0.32 -6.65 -9.53
N ALA A 55 -0.95 -6.05 -8.53
CA ALA A 55 -2.13 -5.21 -8.72
C ALA A 55 -1.69 -3.74 -8.65
N SER A 56 -0.81 -3.36 -9.58
CA SER A 56 -0.57 -1.99 -10.05
C SER A 56 0.29 -2.06 -11.32
N ASN A 57 -0.39 -2.29 -12.45
CA ASN A 57 0.03 -1.95 -13.82
C ASN A 57 1.46 -2.32 -14.28
N ASP A 58 1.79 -3.61 -14.33
CA ASP A 58 2.92 -4.08 -15.15
C ASP A 58 2.74 -3.72 -16.65
N GLN A 59 1.51 -3.52 -17.12
CA GLN A 59 1.23 -3.09 -18.49
C GLN A 59 1.72 -1.67 -18.77
N ASP A 60 1.58 -0.74 -17.82
CA ASP A 60 2.07 0.64 -17.98
C ASP A 60 3.59 0.70 -17.91
N PHE A 61 4.20 -0.12 -17.05
CA PHE A 61 5.66 -0.24 -16.97
C PHE A 61 6.25 -0.87 -18.25
N MET A 62 5.60 -1.92 -18.80
CA MET A 62 6.01 -2.51 -20.08
C MET A 62 5.81 -1.56 -21.26
N ASN A 63 4.72 -0.78 -21.30
CA ASN A 63 4.52 0.25 -22.31
C ASN A 63 5.57 1.36 -22.23
N ALA A 64 5.99 1.77 -21.03
CA ALA A 64 7.04 2.77 -20.84
C ALA A 64 8.41 2.29 -21.32
N LEU A 65 8.77 1.03 -21.05
CA LEU A 65 10.01 0.41 -21.55
C LEU A 65 10.02 0.24 -23.07
N SER A 66 8.87 -0.11 -23.65
CA SER A 66 8.72 -0.29 -25.11
C SER A 66 8.84 1.02 -25.88
N SER A 67 8.54 2.16 -25.24
CA SER A 67 8.63 3.49 -25.86
C SER A 67 10.04 4.10 -25.79
N MET A 68 11.01 3.42 -25.17
CA MET A 68 12.37 3.90 -24.95
C MET A 68 13.41 3.16 -25.84
N ALA A 69 12.95 2.28 -26.73
CA ALA A 69 13.76 1.52 -27.70
C ALA A 69 13.76 2.17 -29.08
#